data_AF-A0AB33ERQ1-F1
#
_entry.id   AF-A0AB33ERQ1-F1
#
_cell.length_a   1.000
_cell.length_b   1.000
_cell.length_c   1.000
_cell.angle_alpha   90.00
_cell.angle_beta   90.00
_cell.angle_gamma   90.00
#
_symmetry.space_group_name_H-M   'P 1'
#
loop_
_entity.id
_entity.type
_entity.pdbx_description
1 polymer ?
#
loop_
_entity_poly.entity_id
_entity_poly.type
_entity_poly.pdbx_seq_one_letter_code
_entity_poly.pdbx_strand_id
1 'polypeptide(L)'
;MAGPVWTVVTVTYNSAETLRRCWSGGKPYEWLVVDNASADDSAAVAEELGARVIRLPENVGFSRANNVALRQAAGRYVLFANPDLEVRPAGLDALARHLDTHGGLVGPQLLGTDGTPQANGRGFPYATAKLGNRRVWPLSRLHASYRMVAGPGEVVHVAWLMGAAVAGRTADVTALGGWNERFFLYYEDHELGLRAWRHGLPVALLGDVRWTHHWARATNSLRWSRAHTLELRGARTFFGMFPEFLVGLPRPARRHRRAARLVGSPVRSTVAGPPEGAEPGPRGR
;
A
#
# COMPACT_ATOMS: atom_id res chain seq x y z
N MET A 1 -15.12 26.85 -4.53
CA MET A 1 -14.98 25.85 -3.46
C MET A 1 -13.56 25.30 -3.51
N ALA A 2 -12.88 25.11 -2.39
CA ALA A 2 -11.58 24.43 -2.39
C ALA A 2 -11.77 23.00 -2.93
N GLY A 3 -10.87 22.54 -3.79
CA GLY A 3 -10.91 21.16 -4.33
C GLY A 3 -10.75 20.09 -3.24
N PRO A 4 -10.96 18.80 -3.55
CA PRO A 4 -10.80 17.74 -2.57
C PRO A 4 -9.36 17.70 -2.02
N VAL A 5 -9.19 17.41 -0.73
CA VAL A 5 -7.85 17.24 -0.14
C VAL A 5 -7.25 15.90 -0.57
N TRP A 6 -8.06 14.85 -0.62
CA TRP A 6 -7.67 13.49 -0.98
C TRP A 6 -8.43 12.99 -2.20
N THR A 7 -7.72 12.28 -3.07
CA THR A 7 -8.29 11.33 -4.01
C THR A 7 -7.97 9.90 -3.54
N VAL A 8 -8.99 9.09 -3.35
CA VAL A 8 -8.85 7.65 -3.12
C VAL A 8 -9.11 6.93 -4.43
N VAL A 9 -8.17 6.09 -4.85
CA VAL A 9 -8.21 5.31 -6.08
C VAL A 9 -8.41 3.84 -5.72
N THR A 10 -9.41 3.21 -6.31
CA THR A 10 -9.68 1.78 -6.15
C THR A 10 -9.86 1.12 -7.51
N VAL A 11 -9.14 0.03 -7.77
CA VAL A 11 -9.33 -0.78 -8.98
C VAL A 11 -10.21 -1.97 -8.64
N THR A 12 -11.26 -2.21 -9.43
CA THR A 12 -12.18 -3.34 -9.25
C THR A 12 -12.06 -4.31 -10.42
N TYR A 13 -12.18 -5.61 -10.12
CA TYR A 13 -12.36 -6.67 -11.10
C TYR A 13 -13.16 -7.79 -10.44
N ASN A 14 -14.47 -7.85 -10.70
CA ASN A 14 -15.40 -8.75 -10.04
C ASN A 14 -15.40 -8.60 -8.50
N SER A 15 -15.57 -7.37 -8.03
CA SER A 15 -15.43 -6.96 -6.64
C SER A 15 -16.74 -6.47 -6.00
N ALA A 16 -17.92 -6.71 -6.60
CA ALA A 16 -19.19 -6.15 -6.13
C ALA A 16 -19.48 -6.48 -4.66
N GLU A 17 -19.42 -7.77 -4.29
CA GLU A 17 -19.64 -8.21 -2.91
C GLU A 17 -18.60 -7.61 -1.95
N THR A 18 -17.35 -7.53 -2.38
CA THR A 18 -16.26 -6.98 -1.58
C THR A 18 -16.48 -5.49 -1.30
N LEU A 19 -16.92 -4.72 -2.30
CA LEU A 19 -17.27 -3.31 -2.14
C LEU A 19 -18.43 -3.14 -1.16
N ARG A 20 -19.52 -3.92 -1.32
CA ARG A 20 -20.68 -3.88 -0.41
C ARG A 20 -20.29 -4.18 1.04
N ARG A 21 -19.31 -5.06 1.24
CA ARG A 21 -18.82 -5.44 2.58
C ARG A 21 -17.89 -4.40 3.20
N CYS A 22 -16.94 -3.86 2.43
CA CYS A 22 -15.80 -3.12 2.99
C CYS A 22 -15.94 -1.60 2.88
N TRP A 23 -16.86 -1.11 2.05
CA TRP A 23 -17.03 0.33 1.80
C TRP A 23 -18.45 0.80 2.10
N SER A 24 -18.53 2.02 2.61
CA SER A 24 -19.78 2.74 2.85
C SER A 24 -19.83 4.05 2.06
N GLY A 25 -21.05 4.55 1.82
CA GLY A 25 -21.28 5.84 1.16
C GLY A 25 -20.98 7.05 2.05
N GLY A 26 -20.91 8.25 1.45
CA GLY A 26 -20.70 9.51 2.16
C GLY A 26 -19.25 9.76 2.57
N LYS A 27 -18.37 10.02 1.59
CA LYS A 27 -16.92 10.09 1.80
C LYS A 27 -16.42 11.54 1.82
N PRO A 28 -15.55 11.95 2.76
CA PRO A 28 -14.99 13.31 2.80
C PRO A 28 -13.84 13.51 1.79
N TYR A 29 -13.79 12.70 0.73
CA TYR A 29 -12.72 12.67 -0.26
C TYR A 29 -13.28 12.32 -1.64
N GLU A 30 -12.55 12.68 -2.69
CA GLU A 30 -12.87 12.20 -4.04
C GLU A 30 -12.57 10.69 -4.09
N TRP A 31 -13.55 9.88 -4.51
CA TRP A 31 -13.33 8.45 -4.70
C TRP A 31 -13.46 8.10 -6.17
N LEU A 32 -12.32 7.72 -6.77
CA LEU A 32 -12.23 7.26 -8.14
C LEU A 32 -12.13 5.74 -8.14
N VAL A 33 -13.11 5.09 -8.76
CA VAL A 33 -13.09 3.65 -8.96
C VAL A 33 -12.83 3.35 -10.42
N VAL A 34 -11.81 2.54 -10.71
CA VAL A 34 -11.55 2.04 -12.06
C VAL A 34 -12.11 0.64 -12.17
N ASP A 35 -13.21 0.51 -12.90
CA ASP A 35 -13.77 -0.79 -13.24
C ASP A 35 -12.96 -1.42 -14.37
N ASN A 36 -12.16 -2.42 -14.04
CA ASN A 36 -11.15 -3.00 -14.91
C ASN A 36 -11.72 -4.15 -15.76
N ALA A 37 -12.88 -3.90 -16.37
CA ALA A 37 -13.73 -4.84 -17.10
C ALA A 37 -14.31 -5.97 -16.21
N SER A 38 -15.02 -5.60 -15.14
CA SER A 38 -15.77 -6.59 -14.35
C SER A 38 -16.94 -7.17 -15.15
N ALA A 39 -17.30 -8.41 -14.84
CA ALA A 39 -18.47 -9.10 -15.36
C ALA A 39 -19.63 -9.14 -14.33
N ASP A 40 -19.41 -8.63 -13.12
CA ASP A 40 -20.41 -8.45 -12.07
C ASP A 40 -20.84 -6.97 -11.94
N ASP A 41 -21.66 -6.68 -10.93
CA ASP A 41 -22.20 -5.34 -10.69
C ASP A 41 -21.18 -4.35 -10.05
N SER A 42 -19.87 -4.62 -10.07
CA SER A 42 -18.85 -3.80 -9.37
C SER A 42 -18.98 -2.30 -9.63
N ALA A 43 -19.19 -1.92 -10.90
CA ALA A 43 -19.32 -0.53 -11.29
C ALA A 43 -20.59 0.10 -10.70
N ALA A 44 -21.73 -0.58 -10.75
CA ALA A 44 -22.98 -0.09 -10.21
C ALA A 44 -22.90 0.06 -8.68
N VAL A 45 -22.32 -0.93 -7.98
CA VAL A 45 -22.09 -0.87 -6.53
C VAL A 45 -21.20 0.32 -6.16
N ALA A 46 -20.13 0.56 -6.91
CA ALA A 46 -19.24 1.69 -6.66
C ALA A 46 -19.98 3.04 -6.82
N GLU A 47 -20.82 3.19 -7.85
CA GLU A 47 -21.65 4.39 -8.05
C GLU A 47 -22.67 4.58 -6.93
N GLU A 48 -23.36 3.52 -6.52
CA GLU A 48 -24.30 3.53 -5.37
C GLU A 48 -23.62 4.01 -4.08
N LEU A 49 -22.35 3.62 -3.89
CA LEU A 49 -21.52 4.02 -2.75
C LEU A 49 -20.88 5.41 -2.92
N GLY A 50 -21.20 6.13 -3.99
CA GLY A 50 -20.78 7.51 -4.25
C GLY A 50 -19.41 7.66 -4.94
N ALA A 51 -18.90 6.61 -5.58
CA ALA A 51 -17.69 6.72 -6.41
C ALA A 51 -17.98 7.41 -7.74
N ARG A 52 -16.97 8.09 -8.27
CA ARG A 52 -16.88 8.36 -9.72
C ARG A 52 -16.21 7.17 -10.38
N VAL A 53 -16.95 6.45 -11.23
CA VAL A 53 -16.47 5.23 -11.88
C VAL A 53 -15.90 5.52 -13.28
N ILE A 54 -14.71 4.97 -13.55
CA ILE A 54 -14.06 4.93 -14.85
C ILE A 54 -14.09 3.49 -15.33
N ARG A 55 -14.92 3.20 -16.34
CA ARG A 55 -15.06 1.85 -16.90
C ARG A 55 -14.04 1.63 -18.02
N LEU A 56 -13.28 0.54 -17.92
CA LEU A 56 -12.32 0.14 -18.97
C LEU A 56 -12.92 -0.97 -19.84
N PRO A 57 -12.65 -0.97 -21.15
CA PRO A 57 -13.20 -1.96 -22.08
C PRO A 57 -12.57 -3.35 -21.92
N GLU A 58 -11.40 -3.43 -21.29
CA GLU A 58 -10.68 -4.67 -21.03
C GLU A 58 -9.90 -4.58 -19.71
N ASN A 59 -9.53 -5.74 -19.15
CA ASN A 59 -8.68 -5.78 -17.96
C ASN A 59 -7.23 -5.48 -18.35
N VAL A 60 -6.77 -4.26 -18.05
CA VAL A 60 -5.41 -3.77 -18.37
C VAL A 60 -4.38 -4.06 -17.26
N GLY A 61 -4.79 -4.74 -16.20
CA GLY A 61 -3.98 -4.97 -15.01
C GLY A 61 -3.98 -3.80 -14.02
N PHE A 62 -3.45 -4.07 -12.82
CA PHE A 62 -3.46 -3.19 -11.66
C PHE A 62 -2.72 -1.87 -11.92
N SER A 63 -1.48 -1.92 -12.42
CA SER A 63 -0.66 -0.72 -12.59
C SER A 63 -1.28 0.28 -13.57
N ARG A 64 -1.72 -0.21 -14.74
CA ARG A 64 -2.35 0.62 -15.76
C ARG A 64 -3.68 1.20 -15.28
N ALA A 65 -4.52 0.38 -14.65
CA ALA A 65 -5.80 0.83 -14.10
C ALA A 65 -5.61 1.93 -13.03
N ASN A 66 -4.70 1.75 -12.07
CA ASN A 66 -4.40 2.79 -11.08
C ASN A 66 -3.89 4.08 -11.73
N ASN A 67 -3.05 3.98 -12.76
CA ASN A 67 -2.55 5.15 -13.47
C ASN A 67 -3.64 5.90 -14.26
N VAL A 68 -4.67 5.20 -14.75
CA VAL A 68 -5.85 5.84 -15.37
C VAL A 68 -6.53 6.79 -14.38
N ALA A 69 -6.74 6.35 -13.14
CA ALA A 69 -7.33 7.20 -12.11
C ALA A 69 -6.36 8.26 -11.59
N LEU A 70 -5.07 7.96 -11.43
CA LEU A 70 -4.06 8.94 -11.00
C LEU A 70 -4.04 10.18 -11.91
N ARG A 71 -4.16 9.99 -13.23
CA ARG A 71 -4.22 11.10 -14.20
C ARG A 71 -5.44 12.00 -14.03
N GLN A 72 -6.47 11.53 -13.34
CA GLN A 72 -7.70 12.27 -13.09
C GLN A 72 -7.86 12.67 -11.62
N ALA A 73 -6.87 12.38 -10.77
CA ALA A 73 -6.93 12.69 -9.35
C ALA A 73 -6.84 14.20 -9.12
N ALA A 74 -7.85 14.77 -8.47
CA ALA A 74 -7.90 16.19 -8.15
C ALA A 74 -7.34 16.53 -6.75
N GLY A 75 -7.15 15.52 -5.91
CA GLY A 75 -6.66 15.66 -4.54
C GLY A 75 -5.20 16.09 -4.46
N ARG A 76 -4.84 16.87 -3.44
CA ARG A 76 -3.45 17.16 -3.09
C ARG A 76 -2.67 15.87 -2.77
N TYR A 77 -3.35 14.91 -2.18
CA TYR A 77 -2.84 13.58 -1.90
C TYR A 77 -3.65 12.52 -2.64
N VAL A 78 -2.98 11.43 -2.99
CA VAL A 78 -3.60 10.24 -3.57
C VAL A 78 -3.37 9.05 -2.65
N LEU A 79 -4.41 8.25 -2.43
CA LEU A 79 -4.35 6.95 -1.78
C LEU A 79 -4.81 5.89 -2.77
N PHE A 80 -3.95 4.93 -3.09
CA PHE A 80 -4.35 3.69 -3.74
C PHE A 80 -4.83 2.71 -2.67
N ALA A 81 -6.09 2.31 -2.77
CA ALA A 81 -6.77 1.45 -1.81
C ALA A 81 -7.47 0.30 -2.56
N ASN A 82 -7.13 -0.93 -2.18
CA ASN A 82 -7.82 -2.11 -2.70
C ASN A 82 -9.31 -2.12 -2.31
N PRO A 83 -10.16 -2.83 -3.08
CA PRO A 83 -11.59 -2.91 -2.78
C PRO A 83 -11.90 -3.61 -1.44
N ASP A 84 -10.99 -4.42 -0.90
CA ASP A 84 -11.14 -5.16 0.36
C ASP A 84 -10.53 -4.45 1.58
N LEU A 85 -10.29 -3.14 1.47
CA LEU A 85 -9.76 -2.27 2.52
C LEU A 85 -10.84 -1.37 3.12
N GLU A 86 -10.97 -1.37 4.45
CA GLU A 86 -11.82 -0.44 5.18
C GLU A 86 -11.07 0.87 5.47
N VAL A 87 -11.16 1.83 4.56
CA VAL A 87 -10.51 3.15 4.71
C VAL A 87 -11.22 3.99 5.78
N ARG A 88 -10.52 4.36 6.85
CA ARG A 88 -11.06 5.24 7.90
C ARG A 88 -10.60 6.69 7.68
N PRO A 89 -11.52 7.66 7.50
CA PRO A 89 -11.18 9.05 7.21
C PRO A 89 -10.22 9.70 8.21
N ALA A 90 -10.35 9.42 9.51
CA ALA A 90 -9.45 9.95 10.54
C ALA A 90 -7.97 9.58 10.30
N GLY A 91 -7.71 8.46 9.62
CA GLY A 91 -6.37 8.05 9.22
C GLY A 91 -5.77 8.91 8.12
N LEU A 92 -6.59 9.50 7.24
CA LEU A 92 -6.12 10.31 6.11
C LEU A 92 -5.39 11.57 6.58
N ASP A 93 -5.85 12.21 7.65
CA ASP A 93 -5.20 13.41 8.20
C ASP A 93 -3.82 13.09 8.78
N ALA A 94 -3.64 11.93 9.41
CA ALA A 94 -2.35 11.48 9.90
C ALA A 94 -1.37 11.17 8.75
N LEU A 95 -1.87 10.51 7.68
CA LEU A 95 -1.07 10.28 6.48
C LEU A 95 -0.66 11.60 5.81
N ALA A 96 -1.58 12.56 5.69
CA ALA A 96 -1.32 13.88 5.10
C ALA A 96 -0.26 14.66 5.88
N ARG A 97 -0.37 14.71 7.21
CA ARG A 97 0.63 15.34 8.08
C ARG A 97 2.01 14.71 7.94
N HIS A 98 2.09 13.38 7.84
CA HIS A 98 3.35 12.70 7.61
C HIS A 98 3.96 13.09 6.26
N LEU A 99 3.14 13.09 5.20
CA LEU A 99 3.55 13.45 3.85
C LEU A 99 4.02 14.91 3.79
N ASP A 100 3.34 15.85 4.42
CA ASP A 100 3.76 17.25 4.44
C ASP A 100 5.12 17.47 5.10
N THR A 101 5.39 16.75 6.19
CA THR A 101 6.66 16.87 6.91
C THR A 101 7.81 16.12 6.24
N HIS A 102 7.57 14.91 5.71
CA HIS A 102 8.65 14.00 5.29
C HIS A 102 8.65 13.71 3.78
N GLY A 103 7.52 13.88 3.12
CA GLY A 103 7.29 13.50 1.73
C GLY A 103 7.28 12.00 1.48
N GLY A 104 7.32 11.65 0.20
CA GLY A 104 7.46 10.28 -0.28
C GLY A 104 6.17 9.46 -0.23
N LEU A 105 6.30 8.18 0.12
CA LEU A 105 5.19 7.23 0.13
C LEU A 105 4.92 6.77 1.56
N VAL A 106 3.64 6.66 1.91
CA VAL A 106 3.20 6.28 3.24
C VAL A 106 2.06 5.28 3.19
N GLY A 107 2.05 4.33 4.12
CA GLY A 107 0.96 3.36 4.25
C GLY A 107 0.49 3.24 5.70
N PRO A 108 -0.79 2.91 5.92
CA PRO A 108 -1.29 2.54 7.24
C PRO A 108 -0.76 1.16 7.66
N GLN A 109 -0.72 0.88 8.96
CA GLN A 109 -0.59 -0.48 9.46
C GLN A 109 -1.90 -1.24 9.20
N LEU A 110 -1.84 -2.28 8.37
CA LEU A 110 -3.01 -3.09 8.05
C LEU A 110 -3.27 -4.13 9.15
N LEU A 111 -4.54 -4.37 9.44
CA LEU A 111 -5.02 -5.38 10.39
C LEU A 111 -5.87 -6.42 9.65
N GLY A 112 -5.82 -7.67 10.09
CA GLY A 112 -6.83 -8.66 9.75
C GLY A 112 -8.19 -8.32 10.35
N THR A 113 -9.22 -9.03 9.91
CA THR A 113 -10.58 -8.90 10.47
C THR A 113 -10.66 -9.32 11.95
N ASP A 114 -9.67 -10.08 12.42
CA ASP A 114 -9.46 -10.45 13.82
C ASP A 114 -8.64 -9.42 14.62
N GLY A 115 -8.28 -8.29 14.01
CA GLY A 115 -7.46 -7.23 14.60
C GLY A 115 -5.96 -7.52 14.62
N THR A 116 -5.50 -8.67 14.11
CA THR A 116 -4.08 -9.01 14.12
C THR A 116 -3.30 -8.17 13.10
N PRO A 117 -2.10 -7.65 13.43
CA PRO A 117 -1.30 -6.89 12.47
C PRO A 117 -0.86 -7.73 11.26
N GLN A 118 -1.22 -7.29 10.07
CA GLN A 118 -0.67 -7.81 8.84
C GLN A 118 0.69 -7.15 8.60
N ALA A 119 1.72 -7.96 8.37
CA ALA A 119 2.96 -7.42 7.83
C ALA A 119 2.68 -6.86 6.43
N ASN A 120 2.48 -5.55 6.30
CA ASN A 120 2.25 -4.86 5.03
C ASN A 120 3.40 -3.89 4.67
N GLY A 121 4.35 -3.69 5.57
CA GLY A 121 5.67 -3.16 5.28
C GLY A 121 6.65 -4.27 4.91
N ARG A 122 7.62 -3.96 4.04
CA ARG A 122 8.58 -4.95 3.56
C ARG A 122 10.03 -4.46 3.53
N GLY A 123 10.94 -5.35 3.86
CA GLY A 123 12.37 -5.18 3.62
C GLY A 123 12.75 -5.37 2.15
N PHE A 124 14.05 -5.34 1.85
CA PHE A 124 14.53 -5.47 0.47
C PHE A 124 14.16 -6.82 -0.15
N PRO A 125 13.71 -6.84 -1.42
CA PRO A 125 13.14 -8.02 -2.06
C PRO A 125 14.21 -8.96 -2.67
N TYR A 126 15.18 -9.38 -1.85
CA TYR A 126 16.14 -10.41 -2.28
C TYR A 126 15.42 -11.70 -2.62
N ALA A 127 15.84 -12.40 -3.69
CA ALA A 127 15.26 -13.70 -4.07
C ALA A 127 15.33 -14.71 -2.91
N THR A 128 16.39 -14.65 -2.10
CA THR A 128 16.58 -15.48 -0.89
C THR A 128 15.53 -15.22 0.20
N ALA A 129 14.92 -14.04 0.25
CA ALA A 129 13.86 -13.73 1.20
C ALA A 129 12.60 -14.59 0.95
N LYS A 130 12.35 -15.03 -0.29
CA LYS A 130 11.28 -15.99 -0.61
C LYS A 130 11.63 -17.44 -0.22
N LEU A 131 12.93 -17.80 -0.22
CA LEU A 131 13.39 -19.15 0.14
C LEU A 131 13.36 -19.42 1.65
N GLY A 132 13.32 -18.38 2.49
CA GLY A 132 13.22 -18.48 3.95
C GLY A 132 11.94 -19.17 4.48
N ASN A 133 10.98 -19.51 3.62
CA ASN A 133 9.84 -20.37 3.96
C ASN A 133 10.22 -21.86 4.11
N ARG A 134 11.43 -22.27 3.72
CA ARG A 134 12.01 -23.57 4.04
C ARG A 134 12.97 -23.37 5.21
N ARG A 135 12.82 -24.16 6.27
CA ARG A 135 13.56 -24.10 7.55
C ARG A 135 15.09 -24.22 7.39
N VAL A 136 15.77 -23.21 6.86
CA VAL A 136 17.24 -23.12 6.81
C VAL A 136 17.71 -22.03 7.77
N TRP A 137 18.41 -22.46 8.83
CA TRP A 137 18.51 -21.79 10.13
C TRP A 137 19.35 -20.49 10.22
N PRO A 138 20.09 -19.97 9.21
CA PRO A 138 20.58 -18.59 9.27
C PRO A 138 19.70 -17.56 8.53
N LEU A 139 18.75 -17.98 7.68
CA LEU A 139 17.92 -17.06 6.86
C LEU A 139 16.70 -16.51 7.62
N SER A 140 16.40 -17.01 8.82
CA SER A 140 15.26 -16.59 9.64
C SER A 140 15.34 -15.13 10.09
N ARG A 141 16.54 -14.61 10.39
CA ARG A 141 16.77 -13.19 10.73
C ARG A 141 16.56 -12.25 9.55
N LEU A 142 16.87 -12.69 8.33
CA LEU A 142 16.58 -11.96 7.09
C LEU A 142 15.07 -11.95 6.79
N HIS A 143 14.34 -12.98 7.22
CA HIS A 143 12.89 -13.07 7.07
C HIS A 143 12.15 -12.15 8.06
N ALA A 144 12.64 -12.05 9.31
CA ALA A 144 12.12 -11.09 10.31
C ALA A 144 12.33 -9.63 9.88
N SER A 145 13.46 -9.31 9.22
CA SER A 145 13.70 -8.00 8.63
C SER A 145 13.04 -7.80 7.26
N TYR A 146 12.35 -8.81 6.73
CA TYR A 146 11.60 -8.68 5.49
C TYR A 146 10.12 -8.40 5.74
N ARG A 147 9.48 -9.03 6.72
CA ARG A 147 8.07 -8.80 7.06
C ARG A 147 7.98 -7.80 8.21
N MET A 148 7.59 -6.57 7.91
CA MET A 148 7.60 -5.46 8.86
C MET A 148 6.17 -5.06 9.24
N VAL A 149 6.01 -4.71 10.51
CA VAL A 149 4.81 -4.17 11.16
C VAL A 149 5.26 -2.93 11.94
N ALA A 150 4.39 -1.92 12.04
CA ALA A 150 4.56 -0.77 12.91
C ALA A 150 3.59 -0.85 14.10
N GLY A 151 4.12 -0.78 15.32
CA GLY A 151 3.36 -0.66 16.56
C GLY A 151 2.74 0.73 16.74
N PRO A 152 1.78 0.91 17.67
CA PRO A 152 1.26 2.24 17.99
C PRO A 152 2.39 3.19 18.37
N GLY A 153 2.33 4.44 17.90
CA GLY A 153 3.37 5.45 18.09
C GLY A 153 4.64 5.24 17.26
N GLU A 154 4.69 4.24 16.39
CA GLU A 154 5.85 3.95 15.55
C GLU A 154 5.64 4.39 14.10
N VAL A 155 6.71 4.92 13.52
CA VAL A 155 6.90 5.06 12.09
C VAL A 155 8.06 4.16 11.69
N VAL A 156 7.81 3.21 10.80
CA VAL A 156 8.83 2.28 10.30
C VAL A 156 9.13 2.58 8.85
N HIS A 157 10.39 2.92 8.53
CA HIS A 157 10.79 2.99 7.13
C HIS A 157 10.88 1.58 6.54
N VAL A 158 10.36 1.41 5.34
CA VAL A 158 10.28 0.12 4.64
C VAL A 158 10.86 0.26 3.24
N ALA A 159 11.33 -0.83 2.64
CA ALA A 159 11.80 -0.79 1.26
C ALA A 159 10.63 -0.59 0.28
N TRP A 160 9.48 -1.18 0.60
CA TRP A 160 8.22 -1.03 -0.14
C TRP A 160 7.03 -1.36 0.76
N LEU A 161 5.86 -0.86 0.37
CA LEU A 161 4.56 -1.13 1.00
C LEU A 161 3.78 -2.08 0.11
N MET A 162 3.02 -2.99 0.71
CA MET A 162 2.04 -3.78 -0.02
C MET A 162 1.06 -2.88 -0.77
N GLY A 163 0.81 -3.16 -2.05
CA GLY A 163 -0.04 -2.34 -2.93
C GLY A 163 -1.51 -2.17 -2.49
N ALA A 164 -1.92 -2.84 -1.40
CA ALA A 164 -3.26 -2.72 -0.83
C ALA A 164 -3.59 -1.32 -0.30
N ALA A 165 -2.60 -0.61 0.24
CA ALA A 165 -2.76 0.73 0.79
C ALA A 165 -1.46 1.52 0.66
N VAL A 166 -1.37 2.37 -0.36
CA VAL A 166 -0.19 3.23 -0.60
C VAL A 166 -0.66 4.65 -0.88
N ALA A 167 -0.17 5.61 -0.10
CA ALA A 167 -0.47 7.02 -0.26
C ALA A 167 0.77 7.86 -0.55
N GLY A 168 0.57 9.00 -1.19
CA GLY A 168 1.61 9.99 -1.46
C GLY A 168 1.01 11.33 -1.81
N ARG A 169 1.84 12.37 -1.89
CA ARG A 169 1.43 13.61 -2.59
C ARG A 169 1.17 13.28 -4.05
N THR A 170 0.05 13.73 -4.60
CA THR A 170 -0.31 13.46 -5.99
C THR A 170 0.79 13.92 -6.95
N ALA A 171 1.39 15.07 -6.66
CA ALA A 171 2.54 15.60 -7.42
C ALA A 171 3.77 14.67 -7.37
N ASP A 172 4.14 14.17 -6.19
CA ASP A 172 5.30 13.26 -6.02
C ASP A 172 5.07 11.94 -6.75
N VAL A 173 3.87 11.35 -6.61
CA VAL A 173 3.50 10.10 -7.28
C VAL A 173 3.48 10.27 -8.81
N THR A 174 2.98 11.41 -9.29
CA THR A 174 2.98 11.75 -10.71
C THR A 174 4.40 11.97 -11.23
N ALA A 175 5.25 12.66 -10.49
CA ALA A 175 6.65 12.88 -10.84
C ALA A 175 7.48 11.58 -10.86
N LEU A 176 7.11 10.61 -10.01
CA LEU A 176 7.66 9.26 -10.07
C LEU A 176 7.21 8.49 -11.33
N GLY A 177 6.15 8.93 -12.01
CA GLY A 177 5.54 8.26 -13.16
C GLY A 177 4.49 7.22 -12.78
N GLY A 178 3.92 7.30 -11.57
CA GLY A 178 2.90 6.36 -11.08
C GLY A 178 3.39 4.92 -10.97
N TRP A 179 2.46 3.97 -11.04
CA TRP A 179 2.76 2.54 -11.06
C TRP A 179 3.44 2.14 -12.37
N ASN A 180 4.42 1.24 -12.33
CA ASN A 180 5.13 0.84 -13.54
C ASN A 180 4.27 -0.10 -14.40
N GLU A 181 3.80 0.41 -15.55
CA GLU A 181 2.85 -0.28 -16.45
C GLU A 181 3.42 -1.52 -17.17
N ARG A 182 4.70 -1.85 -16.95
CA ARG A 182 5.27 -3.15 -17.35
C ARG A 182 4.75 -4.30 -16.49
N PHE A 183 4.25 -4.01 -15.29
CA PHE A 183 3.65 -4.98 -14.39
C PHE A 183 2.13 -4.97 -14.56
N PHE A 184 1.57 -6.12 -14.97
CA PHE A 184 0.13 -6.33 -14.99
C PHE A 184 -0.42 -6.48 -13.56
N LEU A 185 0.24 -7.30 -12.74
CA LEU A 185 -0.07 -7.57 -11.33
C LEU A 185 1.14 -8.25 -10.69
N TYR A 186 1.39 -7.97 -9.41
CA TYR A 186 2.57 -8.36 -8.64
C TYR A 186 3.89 -7.69 -9.04
N TYR A 187 4.68 -7.36 -8.02
CA TYR A 187 5.99 -6.68 -8.08
C TYR A 187 5.95 -5.20 -8.48
N GLU A 188 4.80 -4.65 -8.90
CA GLU A 188 4.64 -3.20 -9.10
C GLU A 188 4.90 -2.40 -7.82
N ASP A 189 4.52 -2.95 -6.66
CA ASP A 189 4.68 -2.34 -5.35
C ASP A 189 6.15 -2.36 -4.88
N HIS A 190 6.85 -3.46 -5.16
CA HIS A 190 8.30 -3.57 -4.95
C HIS A 190 9.03 -2.51 -5.76
N GLU A 191 8.68 -2.39 -7.05
CA GLU A 191 9.31 -1.46 -7.96
C GLU A 191 9.04 0.00 -7.56
N LEU A 192 7.79 0.34 -7.24
CA LEU A 192 7.41 1.70 -6.86
C LEU A 192 8.14 2.14 -5.58
N GLY A 193 8.21 1.29 -4.56
CA GLY A 193 8.92 1.62 -3.32
C GLY A 193 10.42 1.83 -3.54
N LEU A 194 11.08 0.93 -4.28
CA LEU A 194 12.50 1.08 -4.61
C LEU A 194 12.78 2.27 -5.52
N ARG A 195 11.87 2.59 -6.45
CA ARG A 195 11.97 3.78 -7.30
C ARG A 195 11.83 5.05 -6.47
N ALA A 196 10.87 5.13 -5.54
CA ALA A 196 10.76 6.26 -4.61
C ALA A 196 12.07 6.49 -3.85
N TRP A 197 12.67 5.45 -3.28
CA TRP A 197 13.96 5.55 -2.59
C TRP A 197 15.10 6.05 -3.49
N ARG A 198 15.15 5.62 -4.75
CA ARG A 198 16.14 6.09 -5.74
C ARG A 198 15.97 7.58 -6.08
N HIS A 199 14.76 8.11 -5.94
CA HIS A 199 14.45 9.54 -6.09
C HIS A 199 14.53 10.34 -4.77
N GLY A 200 15.06 9.74 -3.70
CA GLY A 200 15.19 10.43 -2.41
C GLY A 200 13.87 10.62 -1.67
N LEU A 201 12.84 9.87 -2.04
CA LEU A 201 11.54 9.85 -1.36
C LEU A 201 11.50 8.65 -0.40
N PRO A 202 11.36 8.88 0.92
CA PRO A 202 11.25 7.78 1.88
C PRO A 202 9.94 7.01 1.68
N VAL A 203 9.94 5.74 2.11
CA VAL A 203 8.74 4.91 2.17
C VAL A 203 8.52 4.51 3.62
N ALA A 204 7.35 4.83 4.17
CA ALA A 204 7.06 4.70 5.60
C ALA A 204 5.74 3.95 5.87
N LEU A 205 5.73 3.19 6.96
CA LEU A 205 4.56 2.52 7.52
C LEU A 205 4.22 3.19 8.86
N LEU A 206 2.97 3.66 9.00
CA LEU A 206 2.49 4.36 10.19
C LEU A 206 1.67 3.42 11.08
N GLY A 207 2.15 3.18 12.29
CA GLY A 207 1.47 2.34 13.26
C GLY A 207 0.31 3.01 14.00
N ASP A 208 0.20 4.34 13.91
CA ASP A 208 -0.93 5.13 14.42
C ASP A 208 -2.14 5.11 13.49
N VAL A 209 -1.96 4.77 12.21
CA VAL A 209 -3.05 4.63 11.25
C VAL A 209 -3.32 3.15 11.03
N ARG A 210 -4.45 2.66 11.54
CA ARG A 210 -4.79 1.23 11.55
C ARG A 210 -6.08 0.97 10.81
N TRP A 211 -6.00 0.24 9.70
CA TRP A 211 -7.16 -0.08 8.85
C TRP A 211 -7.31 -1.59 8.67
N THR A 212 -8.56 -2.05 8.61
CA THR A 212 -8.89 -3.45 8.37
C THR A 212 -8.72 -3.78 6.90
N HIS A 213 -8.04 -4.89 6.62
CA HIS A 213 -7.86 -5.41 5.27
C HIS A 213 -8.29 -6.88 5.24
N HIS A 214 -9.33 -7.19 4.47
CA HIS A 214 -9.98 -8.51 4.48
C HIS A 214 -9.13 -9.61 3.83
N TRP A 215 -8.06 -9.25 3.10
CA TRP A 215 -6.99 -10.12 2.62
C TRP A 215 -7.46 -11.48 2.06
N ALA A 216 -8.08 -11.44 0.89
CA ALA A 216 -8.38 -12.66 0.13
C ALA A 216 -7.14 -13.15 -0.63
N ARG A 217 -6.34 -14.06 -0.05
CA ARG A 217 -5.10 -14.57 -0.66
C ARG A 217 -5.37 -15.60 -1.77
N ALA A 218 -5.35 -15.18 -3.03
CA ALA A 218 -5.47 -16.09 -4.19
C ALA A 218 -4.21 -16.95 -4.48
N THR A 219 -3.03 -16.54 -4.01
CA THR A 219 -1.73 -17.20 -4.30
C THR A 219 -1.28 -18.23 -3.26
N ASN A 220 -2.10 -18.51 -2.24
CA ASN A 220 -1.82 -19.58 -1.26
C ASN A 220 -2.40 -20.94 -1.66
N SER A 221 -3.06 -21.05 -2.83
CA SER A 221 -3.54 -22.33 -3.31
C SER A 221 -2.38 -23.19 -3.83
N LEU A 222 -2.24 -24.42 -3.32
CA LEU A 222 -1.32 -25.44 -3.85
C LEU A 222 -1.59 -25.77 -5.34
N ARG A 223 -2.75 -25.36 -5.87
CA ARG A 223 -3.08 -25.46 -7.29
C ARG A 223 -2.51 -24.29 -8.07
N TRP A 224 -1.77 -24.61 -9.13
CA TRP A 224 -1.33 -23.63 -10.10
C TRP A 224 -2.52 -22.88 -10.67
N SER A 225 -2.40 -21.55 -10.75
CA SER A 225 -3.47 -20.66 -11.18
C SER A 225 -2.89 -19.53 -12.03
N ARG A 226 -3.75 -18.77 -12.71
CA ARG A 226 -3.34 -17.57 -13.46
C ARG A 226 -2.51 -16.60 -12.60
N ALA A 227 -2.79 -16.53 -11.29
CA ALA A 227 -2.04 -15.69 -10.35
C ALA A 227 -0.56 -16.09 -10.27
N HIS A 228 -0.24 -17.40 -10.24
CA HIS A 228 1.14 -17.89 -10.24
C HIS A 228 1.89 -17.49 -11.52
N THR A 229 1.25 -17.62 -12.68
CA THR A 229 1.82 -17.19 -13.96
C THR A 229 2.10 -15.69 -13.98
N LEU A 230 1.17 -14.87 -13.47
CA LEU A 230 1.36 -13.41 -13.37
C LEU A 230 2.50 -13.07 -12.41
N GLU A 231 2.57 -13.73 -11.26
CA GLU A 231 3.64 -13.51 -10.27
C GLU A 231 5.02 -13.84 -10.86
N LEU A 232 5.16 -14.94 -11.62
CA LEU A 232 6.42 -15.29 -12.28
C LEU A 232 6.80 -14.29 -13.38
N ARG A 233 5.84 -13.80 -14.16
CA ARG A 233 6.07 -12.73 -15.16
C ARG A 233 6.51 -11.43 -14.48
N GLY A 234 5.86 -11.07 -13.37
CA GLY A 234 6.24 -9.93 -12.52
C GLY A 234 7.65 -10.10 -11.97
N ALA A 235 7.97 -11.25 -11.39
CA ALA A 235 9.29 -11.56 -10.87
C ALA A 235 10.38 -11.45 -11.95
N ARG A 236 10.17 -12.04 -13.14
CA ARG A 236 11.11 -11.94 -14.26
C ARG A 236 11.35 -10.48 -14.67
N THR A 237 10.29 -9.69 -14.78
CA THR A 237 10.38 -8.26 -15.12
C THR A 237 11.16 -7.50 -14.05
N PHE A 238 10.81 -7.72 -12.78
CA PHE A 238 11.45 -7.10 -11.64
C PHE A 238 12.94 -7.41 -11.55
N PHE A 239 13.34 -8.68 -11.57
CA PHE A 239 14.75 -9.06 -11.47
C PHE A 239 15.56 -8.70 -12.72
N GLY A 240 14.92 -8.53 -13.89
CA GLY A 240 15.58 -7.92 -15.04
C GLY A 240 15.90 -6.43 -14.83
N MET A 241 15.08 -5.71 -14.06
CA MET A 241 15.29 -4.29 -13.72
C MET A 241 16.20 -4.09 -12.49
N PHE A 242 16.18 -5.04 -11.57
CA PHE A 242 16.94 -5.01 -10.31
C PHE A 242 17.72 -6.33 -10.11
N PRO A 243 18.70 -6.63 -10.99
CA PRO A 243 19.48 -7.85 -10.89
C PRO A 243 20.29 -7.91 -9.58
N GLU A 244 20.55 -6.78 -8.92
CA GLU A 244 21.20 -6.74 -7.61
C GLU A 244 20.44 -7.47 -6.49
N PHE A 245 19.15 -7.76 -6.69
CA PHE A 245 18.34 -8.53 -5.72
C PHE A 245 18.25 -10.03 -6.05
N LEU A 246 18.84 -10.50 -7.16
CA LEU A 246 18.89 -11.94 -7.48
C LEU A 246 19.81 -12.70 -6.51
N VAL A 247 20.90 -12.08 -6.09
CA VAL A 247 21.86 -12.63 -5.13
C VAL A 247 22.04 -11.64 -3.99
N GLY A 248 22.07 -12.12 -2.74
CA GLY A 248 22.30 -11.28 -1.59
C GLY A 248 23.72 -10.72 -1.63
N LEU A 249 23.90 -9.51 -2.18
CA LEU A 249 25.20 -8.85 -2.15
C LEU A 249 25.49 -8.35 -0.72
N PRO A 250 26.75 -8.47 -0.23
CA PRO A 250 27.12 -8.09 1.14
C PRO A 250 27.02 -6.59 1.43
N ARG A 251 26.80 -5.75 0.42
CA ARG A 251 26.52 -4.32 0.58
C ARG A 251 25.35 -3.94 -0.34
N PRO A 252 24.37 -3.16 0.14
CA PRO A 252 23.35 -2.60 -0.71
C PRO A 252 24.04 -1.84 -1.85
N ALA A 253 23.65 -2.12 -3.09
CA ALA A 253 24.17 -1.39 -4.24
C ALA A 253 24.15 0.11 -3.93
N ARG A 254 25.18 0.87 -4.32
CA ARG A 254 25.31 2.32 -3.99
C ARG A 254 24.01 3.11 -4.21
N ARG A 255 23.19 2.66 -5.17
CA ARG A 255 21.86 3.15 -5.55
C ARG A 255 20.79 3.08 -4.44
N HIS A 256 20.97 2.27 -3.40
CA HIS A 256 20.02 2.05 -2.30
C HIS A 256 20.56 2.46 -0.93
N ARG A 257 21.65 3.24 -0.87
CA ARG A 257 22.34 3.56 0.40
C ARG A 257 21.46 4.23 1.44
N ARG A 258 20.58 5.16 1.03
CA ARG A 258 19.68 5.86 1.96
C ARG A 258 18.65 4.89 2.53
N ALA A 259 17.98 4.13 1.66
CA ALA A 259 17.05 3.07 2.05
C ALA A 259 17.73 2.06 2.99
N ALA A 260 18.93 1.60 2.67
CA ALA A 260 19.66 0.63 3.48
C ALA A 260 20.04 1.11 4.88
N ARG A 261 20.10 2.43 5.11
CA ARG A 261 20.36 3.01 6.44
C ARG A 261 19.10 3.15 7.28
N LEU A 262 17.94 3.28 6.65
CA LEU A 262 16.69 3.66 7.30
C LEU A 262 15.70 2.50 7.41
N VAL A 263 15.68 1.59 6.43
CA VAL A 263 14.71 0.49 6.37
C VAL A 263 14.84 -0.40 7.59
N GLY A 264 13.72 -0.60 8.30
CA GLY A 264 13.62 -1.37 9.53
C GLY A 264 14.02 -0.63 10.81
N SER A 265 14.40 0.64 10.73
CA SER A 265 14.60 1.48 11.91
C SER A 265 13.26 2.11 12.32
N PRO A 266 12.69 1.74 13.48
CA PRO A 266 11.54 2.46 14.02
C PRO A 266 11.98 3.86 14.45
N VAL A 267 11.18 4.85 14.09
CA VAL A 267 11.29 6.22 14.58
C VAL A 267 10.03 6.49 15.40
N ARG A 268 10.17 7.14 16.56
CA ARG A 268 9.00 7.57 17.32
C ARG A 268 8.21 8.56 16.47
N SER A 269 6.90 8.31 16.35
CA SER A 269 5.96 9.23 15.74
C SER A 269 6.06 10.57 16.48
N THR A 270 6.44 11.64 15.79
CA THR A 270 6.34 13.01 16.32
C THR A 270 4.89 13.51 16.31
N VAL A 271 3.96 12.68 15.85
CA VAL A 271 2.53 12.96 15.81
C VAL A 271 1.97 12.67 17.20
N ALA A 272 2.02 13.66 18.09
CA ALA A 272 1.21 13.62 19.29
C ALA A 272 -0.27 13.49 18.89
N GLY A 273 -0.92 12.39 19.28
CA GLY A 273 -2.37 12.34 19.33
C GLY A 273 -2.89 13.29 20.41
N PRO A 274 -4.11 13.84 20.28
CA PRO A 274 -4.73 14.49 21.43
C PRO A 274 -4.89 13.46 22.57
N PRO A 275 -4.71 13.85 23.84
CA PRO A 275 -4.87 12.92 24.95
C PRO A 275 -6.30 12.37 24.96
N GLU A 276 -6.44 11.05 24.93
CA GLU A 276 -7.70 10.38 25.25
C GLU A 276 -8.15 10.79 26.66
N GLY A 277 -9.45 11.05 26.78
CA GLY A 277 -10.06 11.72 27.91
C GLY A 277 -9.81 11.02 29.25
N ALA A 278 -9.22 11.76 30.19
CA ALA A 278 -9.45 11.53 31.59
C ALA A 278 -10.72 12.29 31.98
N GLU A 279 -11.86 11.61 32.06
CA GLU A 279 -13.02 12.12 32.79
C GLU A 279 -12.63 12.35 34.26
N PRO A 280 -12.81 13.56 34.82
CA PRO A 280 -12.71 13.73 36.26
C PRO A 280 -14.01 13.21 36.88
N GLY A 281 -13.95 12.00 37.44
CA GLY A 281 -15.03 11.48 38.28
C GLY A 281 -15.36 12.48 39.42
N PRO A 282 -16.64 12.69 39.74
CA PRO A 282 -17.03 13.66 40.75
C PRO A 282 -16.55 13.22 42.13
N ARG A 283 -15.75 14.06 42.80
CA ARG A 283 -15.47 13.92 44.23
C ARG A 283 -16.73 14.31 44.99
N GLY A 284 -17.30 13.34 45.69
CA GLY A 284 -18.43 13.56 46.59
C GLY A 284 -18.11 14.57 47.70
N ARG A 285 -19.17 15.26 48.12
CA ARG A 285 -19.43 15.67 49.50
C ARG A 285 -20.89 15.39 49.79
#